data_AF-A0A7S1L7Z6-F1
#
_entry.id   AF-A0A7S1L7Z6-F1
#
_cell.length_a   1.000
_cell.length_b   1.000
_cell.length_c   1.000
_cell.angle_alpha   90.00
_cell.angle_beta   90.00
_cell.angle_gamma   90.00
#
_symmetry.space_group_name_H-M   'P 1'
#
loop_
_entity.id
_entity.type
_entity.pdbx_description
1 polymer ?
#
loop_
_entity_poly.entity_id
_entity_poly.type
_entity_poly.pdbx_seq_one_letter_code
_entity_poly.pdbx_strand_id
1 'polypeptide(L)'
;ELETVVFPPGLAVLGGGVLSWCPALGAVDLGPCVYLRTIGDAAFSNCAELETVVFPPGLAVLGGGVLSWCPALGAVDLGPCVYLRTIGDAAFSNCAELETVVF
;
A
#
# COMPACT_ATOMS: atom_id res chain seq x y z
N GLU A 1 -10.62 -11.57 12.23
CA GLU A 1 -10.36 -10.47 11.27
C GLU A 1 -9.09 -10.83 10.50
N LEU A 2 -8.79 -10.18 9.37
CA LEU A 2 -7.58 -10.49 8.61
C LEU A 2 -6.39 -9.72 9.20
N GLU A 3 -5.45 -10.44 9.80
CA GLU A 3 -4.28 -9.85 10.48
C GLU A 3 -3.03 -9.82 9.58
N THR A 4 -2.89 -10.82 8.71
CA THR A 4 -1.74 -10.96 7.82
C THR A 4 -2.18 -11.45 6.44
N VAL A 5 -1.38 -11.12 5.42
CA VAL A 5 -1.58 -11.54 4.04
C VAL A 5 -0.25 -11.94 3.42
N VAL A 6 -0.25 -12.99 2.61
CA VAL A 6 0.93 -13.43 1.87
C VAL A 6 0.59 -13.45 0.38
N PHE A 7 1.42 -12.78 -0.41
CA PHE A 7 1.26 -12.69 -1.85
C PHE A 7 2.20 -13.65 -2.59
N PRO A 8 1.77 -14.23 -3.72
CA PRO A 8 2.65 -15.04 -4.55
C PRO A 8 3.71 -14.17 -5.24
N PRO A 9 4.95 -14.64 -5.41
CA PRO A 9 6.04 -13.84 -6.00
C PRO A 9 5.78 -13.43 -7.46
N GLY A 10 4.94 -14.17 -8.18
CA GLY A 10 4.54 -13.87 -9.55
C GLY A 10 3.42 -12.83 -9.68
N LEU A 11 2.99 -12.20 -8.59
CA LEU A 11 1.92 -11.21 -8.61
C LEU A 11 2.33 -9.97 -9.41
N ALA A 12 1.54 -9.63 -10.44
CA ALA A 12 1.81 -8.49 -11.32
C ALA A 12 0.91 -7.27 -11.02
N VAL A 13 -0.30 -7.50 -10.51
CA VAL A 13 -1.31 -6.47 -10.24
C VAL A 13 -2.05 -6.80 -8.95
N LEU A 14 -2.20 -5.80 -8.09
CA LEU A 14 -3.19 -5.79 -7.02
C LEU A 14 -4.39 -4.98 -7.47
N GLY A 15 -5.56 -5.61 -7.51
CA GLY A 15 -6.82 -4.94 -7.88
C GLY A 15 -7.23 -3.89 -6.87
N GLY A 16 -8.10 -2.97 -7.29
CA GLY A 16 -8.68 -1.98 -6.40
C GLY A 16 -9.53 -2.63 -5.30
N GLY A 17 -9.44 -2.09 -4.08
CA GLY A 17 -10.22 -2.54 -2.92
C GLY A 17 -9.91 -3.94 -2.38
N VAL A 18 -8.89 -4.64 -2.88
CA VAL A 18 -8.64 -6.07 -2.57
C VAL A 18 -8.47 -6.36 -1.07
N LEU A 19 -7.90 -5.43 -0.32
CA LEU A 19 -7.73 -5.47 1.13
C LEU A 19 -8.32 -4.21 1.78
N SER A 20 -9.32 -3.60 1.13
CA SER A 20 -10.07 -2.51 1.76
C SER A 20 -10.85 -3.05 2.96
N TRP A 21 -11.01 -2.22 3.99
CA TRP A 21 -11.77 -2.55 5.21
C TRP A 21 -11.23 -3.77 5.95
N CYS A 22 -9.91 -3.89 6.03
CA CYS A 22 -9.23 -4.88 6.88
C CYS A 22 -8.70 -4.20 8.15
N PRO A 23 -9.55 -3.96 9.19
CA PRO A 23 -9.17 -3.12 10.32
C PRO A 23 -8.03 -3.70 11.14
N ALA A 24 -7.93 -5.03 11.25
CA ALA A 24 -6.89 -5.72 12.02
C ALA A 24 -5.57 -5.97 11.24
N LEU A 25 -5.47 -5.52 9.98
CA LEU A 25 -4.28 -5.76 9.16
C LEU A 25 -3.16 -4.82 9.61
N GLY A 26 -2.16 -5.35 10.31
CA GLY A 26 -1.09 -4.54 10.92
C GLY A 26 0.05 -4.16 9.96
N ALA A 27 0.40 -5.07 9.04
CA ALA A 27 1.50 -4.87 8.11
C ALA A 27 1.27 -5.60 6.79
N VAL A 28 1.85 -5.06 5.72
CA VAL A 28 1.82 -5.65 4.39
C VAL A 28 3.23 -5.69 3.79
N ASP A 29 3.70 -6.88 3.44
CA ASP A 29 4.97 -7.06 2.73
C ASP A 29 4.73 -7.41 1.25
N LEU A 30 5.02 -6.45 0.37
CA LEU A 30 5.04 -6.64 -1.08
C LEU A 30 6.45 -6.70 -1.65
N GLY A 31 7.50 -6.60 -0.81
CA GLY A 31 8.90 -6.63 -1.22
C GLY A 31 9.27 -7.82 -2.13
N PRO A 32 8.80 -9.05 -1.83
CA PRO A 32 9.01 -10.22 -2.69
C PRO A 32 8.31 -10.17 -4.07
N CYS A 33 7.31 -9.30 -4.24
CA CYS A 33 6.52 -9.18 -5.47
C CYS A 33 7.22 -8.31 -6.52
N VAL A 34 8.41 -8.72 -6.96
CA VAL A 34 9.26 -7.93 -7.88
C VAL A 34 8.63 -7.65 -9.25
N TYR A 35 7.59 -8.41 -9.62
CA TYR A 35 6.81 -8.22 -10.86
C TYR A 35 5.58 -7.32 -10.68
N LEU A 36 5.25 -6.91 -9.45
CA LEU A 36 4.12 -6.03 -9.19
C LEU A 36 4.39 -4.67 -9.83
N ARG A 37 3.45 -4.22 -10.67
CA ARG A 37 3.53 -2.92 -11.37
C ARG A 37 2.46 -1.95 -10.93
N THR A 38 1.31 -2.47 -10.50
CA THR A 38 0.13 -1.66 -10.21
C THR A 38 -0.54 -2.13 -8.94
N ILE A 39 -0.82 -1.18 -8.07
CA ILE A 39 -1.73 -1.34 -6.94
C ILE A 39 -2.93 -0.45 -7.23
N GLY A 40 -4.10 -1.05 -7.36
CA GLY A 40 -5.33 -0.37 -7.74
C GLY A 40 -5.90 0.53 -6.64
N ASP A 41 -6.95 1.25 -7.02
CA ASP A 41 -7.59 2.23 -6.14
C ASP A 41 -8.09 1.60 -4.84
N ALA A 42 -7.88 2.30 -3.72
CA ALA A 42 -8.32 1.89 -2.39
C ALA A 42 -7.87 0.48 -1.96
N ALA A 43 -6.80 -0.09 -2.54
CA ALA A 43 -6.37 -1.47 -2.27
C ALA A 43 -6.18 -1.79 -0.78
N PHE A 44 -5.72 -0.83 0.02
CA PHE A 44 -5.53 -0.94 1.47
C PHE A 44 -6.30 0.15 2.23
N SER A 45 -7.40 0.65 1.67
CA SER A 45 -8.18 1.70 2.30
C SER A 45 -8.88 1.21 3.57
N ASN A 46 -9.00 2.05 4.59
CA ASN A 46 -9.69 1.73 5.86
C ASN A 46 -9.06 0.54 6.62
N CYS A 47 -7.74 0.40 6.55
CA CYS A 47 -6.99 -0.53 7.40
C CYS A 47 -6.52 0.20 8.66
N ALA A 48 -7.34 0.14 9.72
CA ALA A 48 -7.17 0.95 10.94
C ALA A 48 -5.80 0.74 11.62
N GLU A 49 -5.37 -0.52 11.73
CA GLU A 49 -4.12 -0.92 12.39
C GLU A 49 -2.91 -0.98 11.44
N LEU A 50 -3.05 -0.59 10.17
CA LEU A 50 -1.95 -0.72 9.20
C LEU A 50 -0.84 0.29 9.48
N GLU A 51 0.23 -0.18 10.12
CA GLU A 51 1.39 0.63 10.52
C GLU A 51 2.42 0.76 9.40
N THR A 52 2.60 -0.29 8.59
CA THR A 52 3.68 -0.38 7.61
C THR A 52 3.29 -1.10 6.33
N VAL A 53 3.81 -0.61 5.21
CA VAL A 53 3.73 -1.27 3.89
C VAL A 53 5.11 -1.26 3.26
N VAL A 54 5.63 -2.45 2.95
CA VAL A 54 6.88 -2.61 2.21
C VAL A 54 6.55 -2.74 0.72
N PHE A 55 6.95 -1.76 -0.08
CA PHE A 55 6.69 -1.75 -1.53
C PHE A 55 7.81 -2.43 -2.33
N PRO A 56 7.50 -3.10 -3.45
CA PRO A 56 8.52 -3.71 -4.31
C PRO A 56 9.17 -2.69 -5.23
N PRO A 57 10.44 -2.90 -5.61
CA PRO A 57 11.17 -1.95 -6.46
C PRO A 57 10.59 -1.79 -7.86
N GLY A 58 9.81 -2.78 -8.32
CA GLY A 58 9.17 -2.79 -9.63
C GLY A 58 7.89 -1.95 -9.72
N LEU A 59 7.39 -1.40 -8.62
CA LEU A 59 6.11 -0.69 -8.60
C LEU A 59 6.14 0.57 -9.48
N ALA A 60 5.10 0.74 -10.31
CA ALA A 60 5.00 1.85 -11.25
C ALA A 60 3.78 2.76 -10.99
N VAL A 61 2.70 2.20 -10.43
CA VAL A 61 1.42 2.88 -10.22
C VAL A 61 0.86 2.56 -8.83
N LEU A 62 0.59 3.60 -8.07
CA LEU A 62 -0.31 3.60 -6.91
C LEU A 62 -1.64 4.24 -7.31
N GLY A 63 -2.74 3.51 -7.15
CA GLY A 63 -4.09 3.98 -7.42
C GLY A 63 -4.57 5.05 -6.44
N GLY A 64 -5.72 5.65 -6.74
CA GLY A 64 -6.36 6.65 -5.89
C GLY A 64 -6.76 6.06 -4.54
N GLY A 65 -6.52 6.79 -3.46
CA GLY A 65 -6.93 6.37 -2.11
C GLY A 65 -6.29 5.07 -1.62
N VAL A 66 -5.19 4.61 -2.22
CA VAL A 66 -4.59 3.28 -1.99
C VAL A 66 -4.34 2.95 -0.50
N LEU A 67 -3.92 3.94 0.29
CA LEU A 67 -3.70 3.88 1.74
C LEU A 67 -4.57 4.91 2.47
N SER A 68 -5.73 5.26 1.89
CA SER A 68 -6.63 6.22 2.53
C SER A 68 -7.26 5.65 3.79
N TRP A 69 -7.45 6.49 4.81
CA TRP A 69 -8.07 6.10 6.09
C TRP A 69 -7.29 5.01 6.84
N CYS A 70 -5.95 5.08 6.81
CA CYS A 70 -5.06 4.24 7.60
C CYS A 70 -4.45 5.08 8.75
N PRO A 71 -5.17 5.29 9.86
CA PRO A 71 -4.76 6.21 10.92
C PRO A 71 -3.44 5.82 11.58
N ALA A 72 -3.12 4.53 11.72
CA ALA A 72 -1.88 4.04 12.33
C ALA A 72 -0.64 4.10 11.41
N LEU A 73 -0.79 4.45 10.13
CA LEU A 73 0.30 4.46 9.16
C LEU A 73 1.28 5.60 9.46
N GLY A 74 2.44 5.28 10.04
CA GLY A 74 3.40 6.28 10.51
C GLY A 74 4.36 6.82 9.42
N ALA A 75 4.75 5.95 8.49
CA ALA A 75 5.67 6.30 7.42
C ALA A 75 5.40 5.50 6.15
N VAL A 76 5.73 6.10 5.01
CA VAL A 76 5.69 5.46 3.69
C VAL A 76 7.05 5.63 3.01
N ASP A 77 7.69 4.51 2.67
CA ASP A 77 8.94 4.50 1.90
C ASP A 77 8.69 4.02 0.47
N LEU A 78 8.75 4.96 -0.48
CA LEU A 78 8.70 4.71 -1.92
C LEU A 78 10.08 4.82 -2.57
N GLY A 79 11.15 5.07 -1.82
CA GLY A 79 12.52 5.17 -2.34
C GLY A 79 12.99 3.92 -3.13
N PRO A 80 12.60 2.70 -2.75
CA PRO A 80 12.87 1.51 -3.56
C PRO A 80 12.14 1.50 -4.91
N CYS A 81 11.02 2.21 -5.05
CA CYS A 81 10.12 2.19 -6.21
C CYS A 81 10.62 3.09 -7.35
N VAL A 82 11.81 2.80 -7.89
CA VAL A 82 12.47 3.62 -8.93
C VAL A 82 11.66 3.77 -10.24
N TYR A 83 10.68 2.89 -10.47
CA TYR A 83 9.77 2.95 -11.62
C TYR A 83 8.45 3.66 -11.32
N LEU A 84 8.22 4.19 -10.12
CA LEU A 84 7.00 4.88 -9.77
C LEU A 84 6.83 6.12 -10.65
N ARG A 85 5.69 6.22 -11.34
CA ARG A 85 5.34 7.34 -12.21
C ARG A 85 3.99 7.95 -11.86
N THR A 86 3.12 7.20 -11.18
CA THR A 86 1.76 7.62 -10.87
C THR A 86 1.44 7.34 -9.42
N ILE A 87 0.94 8.37 -8.72
CA ILE A 87 0.32 8.28 -7.41
C ILE A 87 -1.06 8.89 -7.56
N GLY A 88 -2.09 8.10 -7.34
CA GLY A 88 -3.47 8.51 -7.49
C GLY A 88 -3.91 9.49 -6.41
N ASP A 89 -4.98 10.21 -6.70
CA ASP A 89 -5.55 11.19 -5.80
C ASP A 89 -5.84 10.60 -4.42
N ALA A 90 -5.58 11.37 -3.36
CA ALA A 90 -5.86 10.97 -1.98
C ALA A 90 -5.16 9.67 -1.52
N ALA A 91 -4.08 9.23 -2.18
CA ALA A 91 -3.34 7.99 -1.87
C ALA A 91 -3.06 7.80 -0.37
N PHE A 92 -2.82 8.88 0.38
CA PHE A 92 -2.51 8.90 1.81
C PHE A 92 -3.48 9.78 2.62
N SER A 93 -4.71 10.00 2.13
CA SER A 93 -5.67 10.86 2.84
C SER A 93 -6.12 10.23 4.15
N ASN A 94 -6.29 11.02 5.20
CA ASN A 94 -6.77 10.56 6.51
C ASN A 94 -5.84 9.51 7.18
N CYS A 95 -4.53 9.59 6.93
CA CYS A 95 -3.52 8.90 7.73
C CYS A 95 -3.05 9.84 8.84
N ALA A 96 -3.60 9.69 10.05
CA ALA A 96 -3.42 10.64 11.14
C ALA A 96 -1.98 10.68 11.67
N GLU A 97 -1.33 9.52 11.76
CA GLU A 97 0.04 9.38 12.28
C GLU A 97 1.12 9.50 11.17
N LEU A 98 0.74 9.77 9.91
CA LEU A 98 1.70 9.79 8.81
C LEU A 98 2.59 11.03 8.87
N GLU A 99 3.82 10.85 9.35
CA GLU A 99 4.79 11.92 9.50
C GLU A 99 5.66 12.10 8.25
N THR A 100 5.96 11.01 7.54
CA THR A 100 6.95 11.02 6.46
C THR A 100 6.55 10.18 5.26
N VAL A 101 6.82 10.72 4.07
CA VAL A 101 6.77 10.00 2.80
C VAL A 101 8.09 10.22 2.08
N VAL A 102 8.83 9.14 1.84
CA VAL A 102 10.10 9.15 1.11
C VAL A 102 9.85 8.72 -0.33
N PHE A 103 10.46 9.42 -1.28
CA PHE A 103 10.36 9.18 -2.72
C PHE A 103 11.71 8.80 -3.32
#